data_AF-A0A973G082-F1
#
_entry.id   AF-A0A973G082-F1
#
_cell.length_a   1.000
_cell.length_b   1.000
_cell.length_c   1.000
_cell.angle_alpha   90.00
_cell.angle_beta   90.00
_cell.angle_gamma   90.00
#
_symmetry.space_group_name_H-M   'P 1'
#
loop_
_entity.id
_entity.type
_entity.pdbx_description
1 polymer ?
#
loop_
_entity_poly.entity_id
_entity_poly.type
_entity_poly.pdbx_seq_one_letter_code
_entity_poly.pdbx_strand_id
1 'polypeptide(L)' 'MKTLYIVRHAKAGWENGVTKDFDRTLSDRGLRTAPVMANLLKERKVVPDLVISSPAKRALTTAKL' A
#
# COMPACT_ATOMS: atom_id res chain seq x y z
N MET A 1 21.21 11.27 -9.63
CA MET A 1 21.09 9.79 -9.69
C MET A 1 19.63 9.44 -9.51
N LYS A 2 19.08 8.45 -10.23
CA LYS A 2 17.67 8.04 -10.08
C LYS A 2 17.59 6.79 -9.19
N THR A 3 16.59 6.74 -8.31
CA THR A 3 16.34 5.59 -7.42
C THR A 3 14.91 5.11 -7.61
N LEU A 4 14.72 3.80 -7.74
CA LEU A 4 13.41 3.16 -7.86
C LEU A 4 13.14 2.33 -6.61
N TYR A 5 11.99 2.56 -5.98
CA TYR A 5 11.48 1.74 -4.88
C TYR A 5 10.32 0.88 -5.39
N ILE A 6 10.38 -0.42 -5.08
CA ILE A 6 9.33 -1.37 -5.45
C ILE A 6 8.69 -1.88 -4.16
N VAL A 7 7.38 -1.64 -4.01
CA VAL A 7 6.62 -1.98 -2.82
C VAL A 7 5.39 -2.80 -3.22
N ARG A 8 5.14 -3.90 -2.52
CA ARG A 8 3.90 -4.66 -2.65
C ARG A 8 2.82 -4.00 -1.79
N HIS A 9 1.56 -4.06 -2.23
CA HIS A 9 0.43 -3.68 -1.38
C HIS A 9 0.47 -4.40 -0.02
N ALA A 10 -0.03 -3.74 1.02
CA ALA A 10 -0.16 -4.33 2.35
C ALA A 10 -1.16 -5.50 2.34
N LYS A 11 -1.23 -6.27 3.43
CA LYS A 11 -2.06 -7.48 3.48
C LYS A 11 -3.53 -7.15 3.20
N ALA A 12 -4.05 -7.71 2.11
CA ALA A 12 -5.46 -7.62 1.76
C ALA A 12 -6.27 -8.74 2.42
N GLY A 13 -7.56 -8.50 2.62
CA GLY A 13 -8.51 -9.45 3.19
C GLY A 13 -9.81 -9.44 2.39
N TRP A 14 -10.64 -10.45 2.60
CA TRP A 14 -12.00 -10.47 2.06
C TRP A 14 -12.92 -9.84 3.10
N GLU A 15 -13.41 -8.64 2.82
CA GLU A 15 -14.54 -8.08 3.56
C GLU A 15 -15.84 -8.72 3.08
N ASN A 16 -16.82 -8.80 3.98
CA ASN A 16 -18.11 -9.39 3.68
C ASN A 16 -18.75 -8.68 2.48
N GLY A 17 -18.98 -9.43 1.39
CA GLY A 17 -19.65 -8.93 0.18
C GLY A 17 -18.75 -8.52 -0.97
N VAL A 18 -17.42 -8.51 -0.80
CA VAL A 18 -16.50 -8.30 -1.94
C VAL A 18 -16.36 -9.59 -2.74
N THR A 19 -16.78 -9.58 -4.01
CA THR A 19 -16.72 -10.76 -4.90
C THR A 19 -15.59 -10.71 -5.93
N LYS A 20 -15.10 -9.51 -6.26
CA LYS A 20 -14.03 -9.30 -7.26
C LYS A 20 -12.69 -9.03 -6.58
N ASP A 21 -11.61 -9.68 -7.04
CA ASP A 21 -10.27 -9.46 -6.49
C ASP A 21 -9.83 -7.99 -6.61
N PHE A 22 -10.18 -7.32 -7.70
CA PHE A 22 -9.83 -5.92 -7.93
C PHE A 22 -10.36 -4.98 -6.83
N ASP A 23 -11.54 -5.31 -6.30
CA ASP A 23 -12.22 -4.58 -5.24
C ASP A 23 -11.77 -4.99 -3.83
N ARG A 24 -10.88 -5.97 -3.71
CA ARG A 24 -10.40 -6.46 -2.41
C ARG A 24 -9.67 -5.35 -1.64
N THR A 25 -10.13 -5.09 -0.43
CA THR A 25 -9.60 -4.05 0.46
C THR A 25 -8.44 -4.57 1.32
N LEU A 26 -7.80 -3.66 2.04
CA LEU A 26 -6.80 -4.04 3.03
C LEU A 26 -7.50 -4.72 4.21
N SER A 27 -6.89 -5.78 4.74
CA SER A 27 -7.31 -6.36 6.01
C SER A 27 -6.99 -5.39 7.15
N ASP A 28 -7.62 -5.58 8.32
CA ASP A 28 -7.28 -4.78 9.53
C ASP A 28 -5.79 -4.81 9.86
N ARG A 29 -5.14 -5.97 9.66
CA ARG A 29 -3.69 -6.10 9.80
C ARG A 29 -2.97 -5.24 8.76
N GLY A 30 -3.42 -5.28 7.50
CA GLY A 30 -2.89 -4.46 6.42
C GLY A 30 -2.93 -2.98 6.76
N LEU A 31 -4.09 -2.49 7.20
CA LEU A 31 -4.32 -1.10 7.60
C LEU A 31 -3.39 -0.66 8.75
N ARG A 32 -3.13 -1.54 9.72
CA ARG A 32 -2.16 -1.23 10.80
C ARG A 32 -0.70 -1.28 10.35
N THR A 33 -0.36 -2.16 9.42
CA THR A 33 1.05 -2.37 9.00
C THR A 33 1.53 -1.42 7.91
N ALA A 34 0.64 -0.91 7.04
CA ALA A 34 1.05 0.01 5.98
C ALA A 34 1.69 1.31 6.52
N PRO A 35 1.10 2.01 7.52
CA PRO A 35 1.71 3.21 8.10
C PRO A 35 3.06 2.95 8.78
N VAL A 36 3.27 1.76 9.35
CA VAL A 36 4.57 1.38 9.96
C VAL A 36 5.67 1.39 8.90
N MET A 37 5.39 0.82 7.72
CA MET A 37 6.35 0.83 6.61
C MET A 37 6.56 2.23 6.05
N ALA A 38 5.50 3.04 5.94
CA ALA A 38 5.61 4.43 5.50
C ALA A 38 6.51 5.26 6.45
N ASN A 39 6.33 5.09 7.77
CA ASN A 39 7.18 5.74 8.77
C ASN A 39 8.64 5.30 8.67
N LEU A 40 8.91 4.00 8.50
CA LEU A 40 10.27 3.50 8.31
C LEU A 40 10.94 4.11 7.06
N LEU A 41 10.22 4.24 5.95
CA LEU A 41 10.72 4.90 4.75
C LEU A 41 11.04 6.37 5.01
N LYS A 42 10.15 7.07 5.71
CA LYS A 42 10.33 8.47 6.10
C LYS A 42 11.56 8.67 7.00
N GLU A 43 11.74 7.82 8.01
CA GLU A 43 12.91 7.85 8.91
C GLU A 43 14.22 7.62 8.14
N ARG A 44 14.19 6.77 7.11
CA ARG A 44 15.31 6.54 6.20
C ARG A 44 15.49 7.64 5.14
N LYS A 45 14.73 8.73 5.23
CA LYS A 45 14.72 9.85 4.29
C LYS A 45 14.40 9.43 2.85
N VAL A 46 13.60 8.38 2.69
CA VAL A 46 13.06 7.97 1.39
C VAL A 46 11.87 8.86 1.06
N VAL A 47 12.08 9.81 0.15
CA VAL A 47 11.04 10.74 -0.33
C VAL A 47 11.01 10.66 -1.85
N PRO A 48 10.16 9.79 -2.43
CA PRO A 48 10.06 9.67 -3.89
C PRO A 48 9.42 10.93 -4.51
N ASP A 49 9.95 11.38 -5.64
CA ASP A 49 9.34 12.48 -6.42
C ASP A 49 7.99 12.07 -7.05
N LEU A 50 7.81 10.77 -7.27
CA LEU A 50 6.62 10.19 -7.89
C LEU A 50 6.28 8.85 -7.26
N VAL A 51 4.99 8.66 -6.94
CA VAL A 51 4.42 7.40 -6.50
C VAL A 51 3.42 6.92 -7.55
N ILE A 52 3.62 5.73 -8.10
CA ILE A 52 2.72 5.08 -9.05
C ILE A 52 2.17 3.82 -8.38
N SER A 53 0.85 3.63 -8.45
CA SER A 53 0.19 2.45 -7.89
C SER A 53 -0.71 1.79 -8.92
N SER A 54 -0.92 0.49 -8.76
CA SER A 54 -2.00 -0.23 -9.43
C SER A 54 -3.36 0.36 -8.99
N PRO A 55 -4.36 0.42 -9.88
CA PRO A 55 -5.67 0.96 -9.53
C PRO A 55 -6.51 0.03 -8.63
N ALA A 56 -6.05 -1.22 -8.37
CA ALA A 56 -6.75 -2.13 -7.45
C ALA A 56 -6.81 -1.53 -6.03
N LYS A 57 -7.97 -1.67 -5.35
CA LYS A 57 -8.24 -0.96 -4.09
C LYS A 57 -7.14 -1.15 -3.04
N ARG A 58 -6.73 -2.39 -2.76
CA ARG A 58 -5.62 -2.70 -1.83
C ARG A 58 -4.30 -1.95 -2.14
N ALA A 59 -3.94 -1.82 -3.42
CA ALA A 59 -2.69 -1.20 -3.83
C ALA A 59 -2.79 0.33 -3.74
N LEU A 60 -3.90 0.91 -4.22
CA LEU A 60 -4.15 2.33 -4.13
C LEU A 60 -4.26 2.80 -2.67
N THR A 61 -4.97 2.05 -1.81
CA THR A 61 -5.06 2.37 -0.38
C THR A 61 -3.69 2.28 0.30
N THR A 62 -2.87 1.27 -0.01
CA THR A 62 -1.51 1.18 0.55
C THR A 62 -0.66 2.39 0.17
N ALA A 63 -0.76 2.88 -1.07
CA ALA A 63 0.02 4.03 -1.53
C ALA A 63 -0.44 5.38 -0.94
N LYS A 64 -1.62 5.43 -0.32
CA LYS A 64 -2.18 6.63 0.33
C LYS A 64 -1.92 6.68 1.85
N LEU A 65 -1.45 5.58 2.44
CA LEU A 65 -1.19 5.41 3.87
C LEU A 65 0.32 5.54 4.15
#